data_AF-A0A101MQU8-F1
#
_entry.id   AF-A0A101MQU8-F1
#
_cell.length_a   1.000
_cell.length_b   1.000
_cell.length_c   1.000
_cell.angle_alpha   90.00
_cell.angle_beta   90.00
_cell.angle_gamma   90.00
#
_symmetry.space_group_name_H-M   'P 1'
#
loop_
_entity.id
_entity.type
_entity.pdbx_description
1 polymer ?
#
loop_
_entity_poly.entity_id
_entity_poly.type
_entity_poly.pdbx_seq_one_letter_code
_entity_poly.pdbx_strand_id
1 'polypeptide(L)'
;MQVLVSLFIEAGTPLETNDPEWTLDRWRVYFVYILLLCWRPWPEANTIYRYKKVTPPTPTASSYSIVGYATTYRYWYYQRDQSQTPTVKNDAFPPPEVNISELPARNRIAQFLILPSHHRAGHGTHLYTTIHAACIADPTILELTIEDPNEQFDALRDTAEFTYIPDNAWRSRPFPFRIRFLITKTEHAKALCGI
;
A
#
# COMPACT_ATOMS: atom_id res chain seq x y z
N MET A 1 9.16 -14.35 0.58
CA MET A 1 8.89 -12.94 0.23
C MET A 1 9.52 -11.96 1.22
N GLN A 2 9.42 -12.18 2.54
CA GLN A 2 10.00 -11.29 3.55
C GLN A 2 11.51 -11.01 3.38
N VAL A 3 12.29 -11.96 2.86
CA VAL A 3 13.71 -11.75 2.53
C VAL A 3 13.96 -10.58 1.58
N LEU A 4 12.99 -10.28 0.70
CA LEU A 4 13.11 -9.16 -0.25
C LEU A 4 13.09 -7.80 0.46
N VAL A 5 12.48 -7.71 1.64
CA VAL A 5 12.47 -6.48 2.44
C VAL A 5 13.91 -6.11 2.80
N SER A 6 14.65 -7.03 3.40
CA SER A 6 16.03 -6.80 3.85
C SER A 6 17.03 -6.54 2.71
N LEU A 7 16.67 -6.89 1.47
CA LEU A 7 17.51 -6.68 0.29
C LEU A 7 17.24 -5.37 -0.44
N PHE A 8 16.01 -4.87 -0.39
CA PHE A 8 15.57 -3.76 -1.25
C PHE A 8 14.97 -2.56 -0.49
N ILE A 9 14.69 -2.71 0.80
CA ILE A 9 14.16 -1.65 1.65
C ILE A 9 15.17 -1.39 2.75
N GLU A 10 15.78 -0.20 2.73
CA GLU A 10 16.70 0.23 3.78
C GLU A 10 15.99 0.21 5.14
N ALA A 11 16.66 -0.31 6.17
CA ALA A 11 16.10 -0.53 7.51
C ALA A 11 14.82 -1.42 7.56
N GLY A 12 14.46 -2.08 6.46
CA GLY A 12 13.28 -2.92 6.40
C GLY A 12 13.45 -4.22 7.19
N THR A 13 12.54 -4.47 8.12
CA THR A 13 12.51 -5.69 8.93
C THR A 13 11.46 -6.69 8.44
N PRO A 14 11.72 -8.01 8.52
CA PRO A 14 10.69 -9.02 8.31
C PRO A 14 9.54 -8.83 9.29
N LEU A 15 8.31 -9.08 8.84
CA LEU A 15 7.13 -9.02 9.72
C LEU A 15 7.14 -10.18 10.72
N GLU A 16 6.82 -9.89 11.97
CA GLU A 16 6.61 -10.88 13.01
C GLU A 16 5.30 -11.63 12.75
N THR A 17 5.41 -12.92 12.40
CA THR A 17 4.26 -13.77 12.06
C THR A 17 3.81 -14.67 13.21
N ASN A 18 4.56 -14.66 14.31
CA ASN A 18 4.26 -15.43 15.53
C ASN A 18 3.41 -14.63 16.53
N ASP A 19 2.98 -13.42 16.16
CA ASP A 19 2.11 -12.59 16.97
C ASP A 19 0.70 -13.17 17.07
N PRO A 20 -0.06 -12.79 18.11
CA PRO A 20 -1.47 -13.17 18.23
C PRO A 20 -2.31 -12.80 16.99
N GLU A 21 -3.35 -13.58 16.72
CA GLU A 21 -4.22 -13.43 15.54
C GLU A 21 -4.80 -12.01 15.39
N TRP A 22 -5.19 -11.37 16.50
CA TRP A 22 -5.70 -9.99 16.48
C TRP A 22 -4.68 -8.93 16.03
N THR A 23 -3.39 -9.23 16.10
CA THR A 23 -2.31 -8.41 15.53
C THR A 23 -2.15 -8.71 14.04
N LEU A 24 -2.20 -9.99 13.66
CA LEU A 24 -2.07 -10.44 12.28
C LEU A 24 -3.23 -9.95 11.40
N ASP A 25 -4.46 -9.90 11.93
CA ASP A 25 -5.65 -9.40 11.24
C ASP A 25 -5.56 -7.94 10.78
N ARG A 26 -4.64 -7.17 11.38
CA ARG A 26 -4.41 -5.77 11.03
C ARG A 26 -3.49 -5.61 9.82
N TRP A 27 -2.74 -6.66 9.48
CA TRP A 27 -1.87 -6.68 8.31
C TRP A 27 -2.66 -7.05 7.06
N ARG A 28 -2.50 -6.27 6.00
CA ARG A 28 -2.95 -6.63 4.65
C ARG A 28 -1.77 -6.65 3.70
N VAL A 29 -1.78 -7.63 2.80
CA VAL A 29 -0.75 -7.79 1.77
C VAL A 29 -1.38 -7.67 0.39
N TYR A 30 -0.83 -6.77 -0.43
CA TYR A 30 -1.22 -6.53 -1.80
C TYR A 30 -0.15 -7.13 -2.72
N PHE A 31 -0.56 -7.96 -3.67
CA PHE A 31 0.35 -8.57 -4.65
C PHE A 31 0.10 -8.01 -6.04
N VAL A 32 1.18 -7.75 -6.77
CA VAL A 32 1.13 -7.41 -8.20
C VAL A 32 1.78 -8.52 -8.99
N TYR A 33 1.03 -9.03 -9.97
CA TYR A 33 1.48 -10.05 -10.89
C TYR A 33 1.23 -9.63 -12.34
N ILE A 34 2.13 -10.02 -13.24
CA ILE A 34 1.92 -9.97 -14.68
C ILE A 34 1.58 -11.36 -15.16
N LEU A 35 0.58 -11.45 -16.03
CA LEU A 35 0.30 -12.65 -16.77
C LEU A 35 1.31 -12.78 -17.92
N LEU A 36 2.17 -13.79 -17.85
CA LEU A 36 3.15 -14.15 -18.88
C LEU A 36 2.49 -14.66 -20.17
N LEU A 37 1.20 -14.97 -20.13
CA LEU A 37 0.35 -15.11 -21.32
C LEU A 37 -0.02 -13.71 -21.87
N CYS A 38 0.98 -12.89 -22.17
CA CYS A 38 0.77 -11.55 -22.72
C CYS A 38 0.63 -11.61 -24.24
N TRP A 39 -0.56 -11.25 -24.73
CA TRP A 39 -0.90 -11.07 -26.14
C TRP A 39 -0.17 -9.84 -26.69
N ARG A 40 1.00 -10.00 -27.35
CA ARG A 40 1.69 -8.88 -28.02
C ARG A 40 1.41 -8.84 -29.52
N PRO A 41 1.11 -7.66 -30.11
CA PRO A 41 1.13 -7.47 -31.56
C PRO A 41 2.56 -7.63 -32.09
N TRP A 42 2.75 -8.47 -33.11
CA TRP A 42 4.05 -8.66 -33.76
C TRP A 42 4.24 -7.60 -34.86
N PRO A 43 5.34 -6.82 -34.87
CA PRO A 43 5.50 -5.69 -35.79
C PRO A 43 5.82 -6.07 -37.25
N GLU A 44 6.11 -7.34 -37.56
CA GLU A 44 6.61 -7.75 -38.89
C GLU A 44 5.68 -8.69 -39.68
N ALA A 45 4.39 -8.78 -39.35
CA ALA A 45 3.47 -9.64 -40.09
C ALA A 45 2.27 -8.85 -40.62
N ASN A 46 2.28 -8.57 -41.93
CA ASN A 46 1.22 -7.89 -42.67
C ASN A 46 -0.03 -8.77 -42.86
N THR A 47 -0.46 -9.54 -41.86
CA THR A 47 -1.66 -10.39 -41.92
C THR A 47 -2.14 -10.72 -40.50
N ILE A 48 -3.38 -10.29 -40.19
CA ILE A 48 -4.31 -10.75 -39.14
C ILE A 48 -3.67 -11.14 -37.81
N TYR A 49 -3.92 -10.33 -36.76
CA TYR A 49 -3.54 -10.51 -35.34
C TYR A 49 -3.23 -11.97 -34.96
N ARG A 50 -1.96 -12.37 -35.07
CA ARG A 50 -1.49 -13.68 -34.61
C ARG A 50 -0.86 -13.51 -33.23
N TYR A 51 -1.47 -14.15 -32.25
CA TYR A 51 -1.07 -14.13 -30.86
C TYR A 51 -0.15 -15.33 -30.58
N LYS A 52 1.03 -15.09 -29.99
CA LYS A 52 1.94 -16.17 -29.60
C LYS A 52 1.77 -16.48 -28.12
N LYS A 53 1.34 -17.71 -27.80
CA LYS A 53 1.41 -18.26 -26.45
C LYS A 53 2.87 -18.32 -26.03
N VAL A 54 3.29 -17.50 -25.08
CA VAL A 54 4.60 -17.67 -24.43
C VAL A 54 4.47 -18.93 -23.59
N THR A 55 5.04 -20.03 -24.08
CA THR A 55 5.08 -21.28 -23.33
C THR A 55 6.02 -21.08 -22.15
N PRO A 56 5.57 -21.37 -20.91
CA PRO A 56 6.49 -21.38 -19.79
C PRO A 56 7.64 -22.34 -20.08
N PRO A 57 8.86 -22.09 -19.56
CA PRO A 57 10.02 -22.95 -19.78
C PRO A 57 9.80 -24.38 -19.27
N THR A 58 8.80 -24.59 -18.41
CA THR A 58 8.39 -25.89 -17.85
C THR A 58 6.87 -26.04 -17.98
N PRO A 59 6.33 -27.20 -18.44
CA PRO A 59 4.89 -27.40 -18.66
C PRO A 59 4.01 -27.30 -17.40
N THR A 60 4.61 -27.34 -16.20
CA THR A 60 3.92 -27.22 -14.90
C THR A 60 4.00 -25.80 -14.31
N ALA A 61 4.75 -24.88 -14.90
CA ALA A 61 4.95 -23.56 -14.31
C ALA A 61 3.73 -22.66 -14.51
N SER A 62 3.42 -21.84 -13.50
CA SER A 62 2.31 -20.90 -13.52
C SER A 62 2.53 -19.81 -14.56
N SER A 63 1.44 -19.30 -15.13
CA SER A 63 1.47 -18.22 -16.12
C SER A 63 1.64 -16.83 -15.50
N TYR A 64 1.94 -16.73 -14.21
CA TYR A 64 2.03 -15.47 -13.48
C TYR A 64 3.47 -15.23 -13.05
N SER A 65 3.97 -14.04 -13.34
CA SER A 65 5.23 -13.53 -12.80
C SER A 65 4.93 -12.49 -11.75
N ILE A 66 5.54 -12.62 -10.57
CA ILE A 66 5.45 -11.60 -9.55
C ILE A 66 6.21 -10.34 -9.98
N VAL A 67 5.57 -9.19 -9.78
CA VAL A 67 6.13 -7.87 -10.09
C VAL A 67 6.54 -7.15 -8.82
N GLY A 68 5.74 -7.30 -7.76
CA GLY A 68 5.93 -6.57 -6.53
C GLY A 68 4.85 -6.88 -5.53
N TYR A 69 4.96 -6.28 -4.36
CA TYR A 69 3.97 -6.35 -3.31
C TYR A 69 4.02 -5.09 -2.44
N ALA A 70 2.97 -4.89 -1.67
CA ALA A 70 2.96 -3.91 -0.59
C ALA A 70 2.28 -4.51 0.64
N THR A 71 2.67 -4.05 1.82
CA THR A 71 2.02 -4.38 3.08
C THR A 71 1.46 -3.13 3.72
N THR A 72 0.28 -3.25 4.31
CA THR A 72 -0.34 -2.16 5.06
C THR A 72 -0.75 -2.65 6.44
N TYR A 73 -0.58 -1.80 7.43
CA TYR A 73 -1.02 -2.05 8.80
C TYR A 73 -2.12 -1.10 9.22
N ARG A 74 -3.18 -1.66 9.78
CA ARG A 74 -4.33 -0.92 10.28
C ARG A 74 -4.10 -0.48 11.73
N TYR A 75 -3.75 0.78 11.92
CA TYR A 75 -3.67 1.41 13.24
C TYR A 75 -5.05 1.87 13.71
N TRP A 76 -5.38 1.58 14.97
CA TRP A 76 -6.57 2.18 15.59
C TRP A 76 -6.39 3.70 15.70
N TYR A 77 -7.36 4.44 15.18
CA TYR A 77 -7.40 5.89 15.26
C TYR A 77 -8.36 6.32 16.36
N TYR A 78 -7.82 6.57 17.55
CA TYR A 78 -8.62 7.00 18.68
C TYR A 78 -9.23 8.38 18.43
N GLN A 79 -10.56 8.42 18.27
CA GLN A 79 -11.33 9.65 18.17
C GLN A 79 -11.92 9.98 19.53
N ARG A 80 -11.37 11.00 20.18
CA ARG A 80 -12.00 11.56 21.38
C ARG A 80 -13.13 12.48 20.95
N ASP A 81 -14.33 12.21 21.44
CA ASP A 81 -15.42 13.18 21.38
C ASP A 81 -15.08 14.37 22.29
N GLN A 82 -14.74 15.51 21.67
CA GLN A 82 -14.38 16.74 22.38
C GLN A 82 -15.61 17.42 22.99
N SER A 83 -16.84 17.04 22.59
CA SER A 83 -18.06 17.57 23.17
C SER A 83 -18.39 16.94 24.54
N GLN A 84 -17.81 15.78 24.85
CA GLN A 84 -18.00 15.09 26.12
C GLN A 84 -16.94 15.54 27.15
N THR A 85 -17.41 16.00 28.31
CA THR A 85 -16.53 16.25 29.46
C THR A 85 -15.93 14.92 29.94
N PRO A 86 -14.61 14.84 30.21
CA PRO A 86 -13.98 13.63 30.71
C PRO A 86 -14.57 13.28 32.09
N THR A 87 -15.49 12.33 32.09
CA THR A 87 -16.15 11.83 33.29
C THR A 87 -15.66 10.41 33.52
N VAL A 88 -15.22 10.11 34.74
CA VAL A 88 -14.82 8.75 35.12
C VAL A 88 -16.06 7.86 35.07
N LYS A 89 -16.12 6.95 34.09
CA LYS A 89 -17.17 5.94 34.00
C LYS A 89 -16.69 4.68 34.72
N ASN A 90 -17.53 4.13 35.58
CA ASN A 90 -17.30 2.83 36.22
C ASN A 90 -17.73 1.70 35.27
N ASP A 91 -17.19 1.71 34.05
CA ASP A 91 -17.44 0.66 33.08
C ASP A 91 -16.72 -0.62 33.53
N ALA A 92 -17.36 -1.77 33.35
CA ALA A 92 -16.78 -3.05 33.73
C ALA A 92 -15.54 -3.35 32.88
N PHE A 93 -14.43 -3.72 33.54
CA PHE A 93 -13.23 -4.21 32.88
C PHE A 93 -13.20 -5.75 32.94
N PRO A 94 -12.87 -6.46 31.85
CA PRO A 94 -12.48 -5.95 30.53
C PRO A 94 -13.66 -5.43 29.69
N PRO A 95 -13.42 -4.50 28.76
CA PRO A 95 -14.45 -4.07 27.81
C PRO A 95 -14.93 -5.24 26.95
N PRO A 96 -16.17 -5.18 26.41
CA PRO A 96 -16.68 -6.19 25.49
C PRO A 96 -15.78 -6.33 24.27
N GLU A 97 -15.76 -7.54 23.70
CA GLU A 97 -14.96 -7.87 22.52
C GLU A 97 -15.33 -6.95 21.35
N VAL A 98 -14.40 -6.08 20.96
CA VAL A 98 -14.59 -5.09 19.89
C VAL A 98 -13.94 -5.59 18.61
N ASN A 99 -14.68 -5.58 17.51
CA ASN A 99 -14.14 -5.95 16.21
C ASN A 99 -13.25 -4.83 15.65
N ILE A 100 -11.96 -5.13 15.47
CA ILE A 100 -10.95 -4.16 15.02
C ILE A 100 -11.26 -3.62 13.61
N SER A 101 -11.99 -4.39 12.80
CA SER A 101 -12.37 -4.00 11.44
C SER A 101 -13.44 -2.91 11.40
N GLU A 102 -14.22 -2.75 12.48
CA GLU A 102 -15.29 -1.76 12.58
C GLU A 102 -14.81 -0.44 13.18
N LEU A 103 -13.67 -0.46 13.89
CA LEU A 103 -13.13 0.71 14.55
C LEU A 103 -12.51 1.70 13.54
N PRO A 104 -12.60 3.02 13.79
CA PRO A 104 -11.92 4.02 12.99
C PRO A 104 -10.42 3.77 12.98
N ALA A 105 -9.81 3.83 11.81
CA ALA A 105 -8.43 3.43 11.61
C ALA A 105 -7.64 4.38 10.71
N ARG A 106 -6.33 4.41 10.97
CA ARG A 106 -5.29 4.93 10.08
C ARG A 106 -4.65 3.73 9.41
N ASN A 107 -4.68 3.69 8.09
CA ASN A 107 -3.95 2.67 7.35
C ASN A 107 -2.53 3.17 7.08
N ARG A 108 -1.51 2.38 7.38
CA ARG A 108 -0.11 2.72 7.12
C ARG A 108 0.51 1.75 6.13
N ILE A 109 1.00 2.24 5.00
CA ILE A 109 1.84 1.45 4.10
C ILE A 109 3.18 1.25 4.80
N ALA A 110 3.54 0.00 5.11
CA ALA A 110 4.77 -0.32 5.83
C ALA A 110 5.89 -0.71 4.86
N GLN A 111 5.63 -1.71 4.00
CA GLN A 111 6.60 -2.16 3.00
C GLN A 111 5.98 -1.95 1.62
N PHE A 112 6.74 -1.32 0.72
CA PHE A 112 6.32 -1.15 -0.67
C PHE A 112 7.47 -1.51 -1.59
N LEU A 113 7.29 -2.55 -2.40
CA LEU A 113 8.35 -3.05 -3.26
C LEU A 113 7.81 -3.41 -4.64
N ILE A 114 8.37 -2.77 -5.66
CA ILE A 114 8.36 -3.27 -7.03
C ILE A 114 9.74 -3.84 -7.31
N LEU A 115 9.80 -5.02 -7.92
CA LEU A 115 11.07 -5.66 -8.27
C LEU A 115 11.82 -4.78 -9.27
N PRO A 116 13.16 -4.65 -9.14
CA PRO A 116 13.97 -3.78 -10.01
C PRO A 116 13.76 -3.99 -11.52
N SER A 117 13.54 -5.25 -11.93
CA SER A 117 13.28 -5.61 -13.34
C SER A 117 11.98 -5.02 -13.92
N HIS A 118 11.09 -4.51 -13.07
CA HIS A 118 9.78 -3.98 -13.45
C HIS A 118 9.61 -2.51 -13.05
N HIS A 119 10.71 -1.81 -12.74
CA HIS A 119 10.69 -0.37 -12.47
C HIS A 119 10.36 0.45 -13.72
N ARG A 120 9.87 1.68 -13.54
CA ARG A 120 9.55 2.65 -14.61
C ARG A 120 8.48 2.20 -15.63
N ALA A 121 7.72 1.14 -15.33
CA ALA A 121 6.62 0.65 -16.17
C ALA A 121 5.22 1.03 -15.64
N GLY A 122 5.13 1.95 -14.66
CA GLY A 122 3.86 2.40 -14.08
C GLY A 122 3.22 1.43 -13.06
N HIS A 123 3.83 0.27 -12.80
CA HIS A 123 3.31 -0.71 -11.84
C HIS A 123 3.21 -0.17 -10.41
N GLY A 124 4.17 0.64 -9.98
CA GLY A 124 4.14 1.29 -8.66
C GLY A 124 2.96 2.24 -8.52
N THR A 125 2.76 3.13 -9.50
CA THR A 125 1.61 4.05 -9.53
C THR A 125 0.30 3.28 -9.50
N HIS A 126 0.15 2.23 -10.31
CA HIS A 126 -1.05 1.41 -10.32
C HIS A 126 -1.31 0.77 -8.93
N LEU A 127 -0.30 0.13 -8.35
CA LEU A 127 -0.41 -0.46 -7.01
C LEU A 127 -0.81 0.57 -5.95
N TYR A 128 -0.16 1.74 -5.93
CA TYR A 128 -0.51 2.82 -5.01
C TYR A 128 -1.95 3.28 -5.20
N THR A 129 -2.39 3.52 -6.44
CA THR A 129 -3.77 3.95 -6.72
C THR A 129 -4.81 2.90 -6.32
N THR A 130 -4.49 1.60 -6.45
CA THR A 130 -5.37 0.52 -5.98
C THR A 130 -5.50 0.51 -4.46
N ILE A 131 -4.38 0.64 -3.74
CA ILE A 131 -4.39 0.72 -2.27
C ILE A 131 -5.16 1.95 -1.81
N HIS A 132 -4.91 3.09 -2.44
CA HIS A 132 -5.61 4.34 -2.14
C HIS A 132 -7.12 4.23 -2.40
N ALA A 133 -7.53 3.68 -3.54
CA ALA A 133 -8.94 3.44 -3.85
C ALA A 133 -9.60 2.48 -2.85
N ALA A 134 -8.89 1.42 -2.43
CA ALA A 134 -9.38 0.51 -1.40
C ALA A 134 -9.55 1.19 -0.03
N CYS A 135 -8.66 2.14 0.31
CA CYS A 135 -8.79 2.92 1.55
C CYS A 135 -9.97 3.89 1.49
N ILE A 136 -10.24 4.50 0.33
CA ILE A 136 -11.40 5.39 0.14
C ILE A 136 -12.72 4.62 0.16
N ALA A 137 -12.74 3.39 -0.35
CA ALA A 137 -13.92 2.55 -0.35
C ALA A 137 -14.32 2.07 1.05
N ASP A 138 -13.38 2.03 2.00
CA ASP A 138 -13.62 1.62 3.38
C ASP A 138 -13.91 2.85 4.28
N PRO A 139 -15.17 3.03 4.77
CA PRO A 139 -15.53 4.18 5.57
C PRO A 139 -14.86 4.22 6.95
N THR A 140 -14.30 3.10 7.40
CA THR A 140 -13.59 3.02 8.68
C THR A 140 -12.17 3.57 8.60
N ILE A 141 -11.61 3.70 7.39
CA ILE A 141 -10.26 4.23 7.19
C ILE A 141 -10.34 5.74 6.98
N LEU A 142 -9.77 6.48 7.93
CA LEU A 142 -9.81 7.94 7.96
C LEU A 142 -8.60 8.57 7.28
N GLU A 143 -7.46 7.88 7.28
CA GLU A 143 -6.25 8.37 6.66
C GLU A 143 -5.34 7.24 6.19
N LEU A 144 -4.65 7.50 5.08
CA LEU A 144 -3.55 6.72 4.58
C LEU A 144 -2.24 7.42 4.94
N THR A 145 -1.32 6.68 5.51
CA THR A 145 0.03 7.14 5.88
C THR A 145 1.06 6.18 5.31
N ILE A 146 2.31 6.62 5.22
CA ILE A 146 3.42 5.79 4.75
C ILE A 146 4.49 5.81 5.84
N GLU A 147 5.08 4.65 6.09
CA GLU A 147 6.22 4.46 6.98
C GLU A 147 7.52 4.82 6.24
N ASP A 148 8.26 5.79 6.80
CA ASP A 148 9.59 6.23 6.34
C ASP A 148 9.77 6.21 4.80
N PRO A 149 8.97 6.99 4.04
CA PRO A 149 9.04 6.99 2.58
C PRO A 149 10.42 7.46 2.11
N ASN A 150 10.91 6.84 1.05
CA ASN A 150 12.07 7.34 0.31
C ASN A 150 11.65 8.37 -0.75
N GLU A 151 12.62 9.10 -1.29
CA GLU A 151 12.38 10.17 -2.28
C GLU A 151 11.66 9.67 -3.55
N GLN A 152 11.97 8.45 -4.01
CA GLN A 152 11.29 7.85 -5.17
C GLN A 152 9.81 7.58 -4.88
N PHE A 153 9.50 7.16 -3.65
CA PHE A 153 8.14 6.93 -3.21
C PHE A 153 7.38 8.25 -3.05
N ASP A 154 8.02 9.29 -2.51
CA ASP A 154 7.44 10.63 -2.46
C ASP A 154 7.09 11.15 -3.87
N ALA A 155 8.00 11.02 -4.84
CA ALA A 155 7.73 11.40 -6.24
C ALA A 155 6.57 10.61 -6.86
N LEU A 156 6.47 9.31 -6.56
CA LEU A 156 5.36 8.46 -7.00
C LEU A 156 4.03 8.93 -6.41
N ARG A 157 4.01 9.21 -5.10
CA ARG A 157 2.83 9.69 -4.38
C ARG A 157 2.37 11.01 -4.97
N ASP A 158 3.26 11.98 -5.09
CA ASP A 158 2.94 13.32 -5.55
C ASP A 158 2.37 13.30 -6.98
N THR A 159 2.94 12.44 -7.86
CA THR A 159 2.43 12.24 -9.22
C THR A 159 1.03 11.60 -9.24
N ALA A 160 0.80 10.59 -8.40
CA ALA A 160 -0.47 9.89 -8.33
C ALA A 160 -1.58 10.79 -7.73
N GLU A 161 -1.26 11.54 -6.67
CA GLU A 161 -2.19 12.43 -6.00
C GLU A 161 -2.57 13.64 -6.85
N PHE A 162 -1.62 14.18 -7.64
CA PHE A 162 -1.91 15.25 -8.59
C PHE A 162 -3.05 14.89 -9.55
N THR A 163 -3.11 13.62 -9.97
CA THR A 163 -4.18 13.13 -10.86
C THR A 163 -5.54 13.03 -10.15
N TYR A 164 -5.55 12.92 -8.82
CA TYR A 164 -6.76 12.75 -8.02
C TYR A 164 -7.37 14.07 -7.54
N ILE A 165 -6.67 15.19 -7.67
CA ILE A 165 -7.20 16.53 -7.37
C ILE A 165 -7.94 17.03 -8.61
N PRO A 166 -9.29 16.96 -8.71
CA PRO A 166 -9.98 17.65 -9.80
C PRO A 166 -9.75 19.15 -9.71
N ASP A 167 -9.74 19.84 -10.85
CA ASP A 167 -9.49 21.28 -11.01
C ASP A 167 -10.28 22.19 -10.03
N ASN A 168 -11.34 21.66 -9.41
CA ASN A 168 -12.28 22.37 -8.55
C ASN A 168 -12.32 21.84 -7.08
N ALA A 169 -11.46 20.90 -6.70
CA ALA A 169 -11.55 20.15 -5.43
C ALA A 169 -11.25 20.99 -4.17
N TRP A 170 -10.48 22.06 -4.31
CA TRP A 170 -10.06 22.91 -3.20
C TRP A 170 -11.23 23.64 -2.50
N ARG A 171 -12.43 23.69 -3.12
CA ARG A 171 -13.53 24.56 -2.67
C ARG A 171 -14.72 23.87 -2.00
N SER A 172 -14.93 22.56 -2.10
CA SER A 172 -16.26 22.00 -1.77
C SER A 172 -16.33 20.60 -1.16
N ARG A 173 -15.24 20.03 -0.64
CA ARG A 173 -15.33 18.82 0.20
C ARG A 173 -14.87 19.12 1.63
N PRO A 174 -15.68 18.87 2.67
CA PRO A 174 -15.13 18.71 4.01
C PRO A 174 -14.31 17.41 3.97
N PHE A 175 -13.00 17.51 3.77
CA PHE A 175 -12.07 16.37 3.62
C PHE A 175 -12.20 15.40 4.82
N PRO A 176 -12.80 14.19 4.68
CA PRO A 176 -12.76 13.21 5.75
C PRO A 176 -11.52 12.31 5.61
N PHE A 177 -10.94 12.21 4.40
CA PHE A 177 -9.76 11.42 4.10
C PHE A 177 -8.54 12.34 4.03
N ARG A 178 -7.80 12.42 5.14
CA ARG A 178 -6.64 13.32 5.24
C ARG A 178 -5.37 12.48 5.15
N ILE A 179 -4.69 12.48 4.02
CA ILE A 179 -3.34 11.90 3.91
C ILE A 179 -2.42 12.77 4.79
N ARG A 180 -1.95 12.21 5.91
CA ARG A 180 -1.02 12.89 6.81
C ARG A 180 0.37 12.28 6.68
N PHE A 181 1.34 13.16 6.48
CA PHE A 181 2.75 12.87 6.64
C PHE A 181 3.03 12.62 8.12
N LEU A 182 3.33 11.38 8.49
CA LEU A 182 4.06 11.09 9.72
C LEU A 182 5.51 10.94 9.33
N ILE A 183 6.20 12.06 9.19
CA ILE A 183 7.67 12.06 9.26
C ILE A 183 7.96 11.82 10.74
N THR A 184 8.17 10.56 11.14
CA THR A 184 8.87 10.28 12.38
C THR A 184 10.23 10.90 12.24
N LYS A 185 10.45 11.99 12.98
CA LYS A 185 11.72 12.73 13.01
C LYS A 185 12.73 11.87 13.77
N THR A 186 13.17 10.76 13.18
CA THR A 186 14.35 10.05 13.63
C THR A 186 15.52 10.77 12.99
N GLU A 187 16.11 11.68 13.77
CA GLU A 187 17.42 12.22 13.49
C GLU A 187 18.38 11.05 13.24
N HIS A 188 19.23 11.18 12.21
CA HIS A 188 20.28 10.25 11.80
C HIS A 188 19.90 9.07 10.88
N ALA A 189 19.70 9.37 9.58
CA ALA A 189 20.30 8.55 8.53
C ALA A 189 20.58 9.42 7.29
N LYS A 190 21.85 9.51 6.93
CA LYS A 190 22.38 10.24 5.77
C LYS A 190 23.26 9.23 5.02
N ALA A 191 22.90 8.86 3.80
CA ALA A 191 23.74 8.26 2.74
C ALA A 191 22.82 7.60 1.68
N LEU A 192 23.13 7.43 0.39
CA LEU A 192 24.00 8.06 -0.61
C LEU A 192 23.60 7.40 -1.95
N CYS A 193 23.40 8.20 -3.01
CA CYS A 193 23.53 7.88 -4.45
C CYS A 193 22.61 6.78 -5.07
N GLY A 194 22.12 6.86 -6.30
CA GLY A 194 22.48 7.72 -7.43
C GLY A 194 21.49 7.56 -8.60
N ILE A 195 21.71 8.42 -9.59
CA ILE A 195 20.99 8.70 -10.85
C ILE A 195 20.43 7.45 -11.55
#